data_AF-A0A859I9S9-F1
#
_entry.id   AF-A0A859I9S9-F1
#
_cell.length_a   1.000
_cell.length_b   1.000
_cell.length_c   1.000
_cell.angle_alpha   90.00
_cell.angle_beta   90.00
_cell.angle_gamma   90.00
#
_symmetry.space_group_name_H-M   'P 1'
#
loop_
_entity.id
_entity.type
_entity.pdbx_description
1 polymer ?
#
loop_
_entity_poly.entity_id
_entity_poly.type
_entity_poly.pdbx_seq_one_letter_code
_entity_poly.pdbx_strand_id
1 'polypeptide(L)'
;MKIQKNPKNIINKKNILTKRYFFNLFLLLTMIIATTGGIGYYFFKNLKKPVYEIIVNKNTIFQTNNNDCFDDYNDKIKQLNEEITIKNEELKEPSLSPQEKQVIEQIVKLKTQQKKELQIDLFLKKFLKKSEEEILEIDNKIKTTNQLEEKHSLTETKLLKEKEIIKYQKLLKDKELNIVNITQLDQKLVQPDLNSATKTALENQKTQNQNNIKNINEQITKKVNLINLKTKKNVIEQELQDPQISSELKQYLIKYKENTEKQITNLETQ
;
A
#
# COMPACT_ATOMS: atom_id res chain seq x y z
N MET A 1 -49.72 21.59 -64.63
CA MET A 1 -48.86 20.80 -65.53
C MET A 1 -47.46 20.76 -64.92
N LYS A 2 -46.97 19.57 -64.55
CA LYS A 2 -45.72 19.36 -63.79
C LYS A 2 -44.52 19.53 -64.72
N ILE A 3 -43.51 20.31 -64.32
CA ILE A 3 -42.18 20.30 -64.96
C ILE A 3 -41.21 19.65 -63.98
N GLN A 4 -40.89 18.38 -64.23
CA GLN A 4 -39.78 17.68 -63.60
C GLN A 4 -38.47 18.37 -64.02
N LYS A 5 -37.68 18.85 -63.05
CA LYS A 5 -36.26 19.15 -63.26
C LYS A 5 -35.46 17.99 -62.69
N ASN A 6 -34.87 17.18 -63.58
CA ASN A 6 -33.88 16.17 -63.21
C ASN A 6 -32.61 16.84 -62.64
N PRO A 7 -32.01 16.33 -61.56
CA PRO A 7 -30.67 16.74 -61.17
C PRO A 7 -29.65 16.17 -62.17
N LYS A 8 -28.85 17.06 -62.77
CA LYS A 8 -27.67 16.70 -63.57
C LYS A 8 -26.64 16.02 -62.67
N ASN A 9 -26.26 14.80 -63.03
CA ASN A 9 -25.08 14.11 -62.51
C ASN A 9 -23.83 14.98 -62.75
N ILE A 10 -23.28 15.55 -61.68
CA ILE A 10 -21.90 16.07 -61.67
C ILE A 10 -21.02 14.98 -61.07
N ILE A 11 -20.63 14.01 -61.90
CA ILE A 11 -19.55 13.09 -61.57
C ILE A 11 -18.25 13.88 -61.74
N ASN A 12 -17.79 14.49 -60.65
CA ASN A 12 -16.48 15.12 -60.63
C ASN A 12 -15.40 14.03 -60.62
N LYS A 13 -14.69 13.93 -61.76
CA LYS A 13 -13.42 13.23 -61.93
C LYS A 13 -12.51 13.50 -60.73
N LYS A 14 -12.29 12.50 -59.86
CA LYS A 14 -11.16 12.48 -58.93
C LYS A 14 -10.05 11.62 -59.52
N ASN A 15 -8.88 12.24 -59.61
CA ASN A 15 -7.67 11.80 -60.29
C ASN A 15 -7.28 10.33 -60.02
N ILE A 16 -6.96 9.63 -61.12
CA ILE A 16 -6.28 8.31 -61.16
C ILE A 16 -4.78 8.49 -60.83
N LEU A 17 -4.49 9.13 -59.71
CA LEU A 17 -3.13 9.22 -59.12
C LEU A 17 -3.05 8.46 -57.78
N THR A 18 -4.13 7.78 -57.42
CA THR A 18 -4.35 7.20 -56.10
C THR A 18 -3.68 5.84 -55.92
N LYS A 19 -3.67 4.95 -56.92
CA LYS A 19 -3.22 3.56 -56.68
C LYS A 19 -1.77 3.42 -56.20
N ARG A 20 -0.82 4.15 -56.79
CA ARG A 20 0.60 4.12 -56.36
C ARG A 20 0.80 4.77 -54.99
N TYR A 21 0.10 5.87 -54.71
CA TYR A 21 0.20 6.56 -53.42
C TYR A 21 -0.40 5.70 -52.29
N PHE A 22 -1.58 5.10 -52.51
CA PHE A 22 -2.21 4.19 -51.56
C PHE A 22 -1.38 2.90 -51.36
N PHE A 23 -0.75 2.38 -52.41
CA PHE A 23 0.15 1.22 -52.29
C PHE A 23 1.42 1.56 -51.50
N ASN A 24 2.03 2.71 -51.74
CA ASN A 24 3.19 3.18 -50.97
C ASN A 24 2.84 3.47 -49.51
N LEU A 25 1.65 4.03 -49.26
CA LEU A 25 1.15 4.26 -47.90
C LEU A 25 0.89 2.93 -47.17
N PHE A 26 0.32 1.94 -47.86
CA PHE A 26 0.11 0.59 -47.33
C PHE A 26 1.45 -0.10 -47.01
N LEU A 27 2.45 0.00 -47.89
CA LEU A 27 3.80 -0.51 -47.66
C LEU A 27 4.48 0.15 -46.45
N LEU A 28 4.32 1.47 -46.30
CA LEU A 28 4.88 2.20 -45.15
C LEU A 28 4.23 1.74 -43.83
N LEU A 29 2.90 1.64 -43.80
CA LEU A 29 2.14 1.18 -42.63
C LEU A 29 2.52 -0.26 -42.24
N THR A 30 2.63 -1.15 -43.21
CA THR A 30 3.02 -2.55 -42.95
C THR A 30 4.46 -2.66 -42.44
N MET A 31 5.40 -1.84 -42.95
CA MET A 31 6.75 -1.77 -42.39
C MET A 31 6.78 -1.26 -40.95
N ILE A 32 6.00 -0.23 -40.63
CA ILE A 32 5.90 0.31 -39.26
C ILE A 32 5.32 -0.75 -38.31
N ILE A 33 4.28 -1.48 -38.73
CA ILE A 33 3.68 -2.56 -37.93
C ILE A 33 4.66 -3.72 -37.75
N ALA A 34 5.39 -4.11 -38.80
CA ALA A 34 6.37 -5.20 -38.73
C ALA A 34 7.57 -4.84 -37.84
N THR A 35 8.05 -3.59 -37.91
CA THR A 35 9.17 -3.12 -37.06
C THR A 35 8.74 -2.93 -35.62
N THR A 36 7.59 -2.32 -35.34
CA THR A 36 7.08 -2.20 -33.95
C THR A 36 6.71 -3.56 -33.35
N GLY A 37 6.12 -4.47 -34.13
CA GLY A 37 5.85 -5.84 -33.72
C GLY A 37 7.12 -6.67 -33.51
N GLY A 38 8.13 -6.51 -34.37
CA GLY A 38 9.43 -7.17 -34.24
C GLY A 38 10.24 -6.66 -33.05
N ILE A 39 10.27 -5.34 -32.82
CA ILE A 39 10.88 -4.73 -31.64
C ILE A 39 10.14 -5.19 -30.37
N GLY A 40 8.81 -5.16 -30.38
CA GLY A 40 7.99 -5.67 -29.27
C GLY A 40 8.26 -7.15 -28.97
N TYR A 41 8.36 -8.00 -30.00
CA TYR A 41 8.69 -9.41 -29.86
C TYR A 41 10.12 -9.63 -29.36
N TYR A 42 11.09 -8.85 -29.82
CA TYR A 42 12.48 -8.90 -29.36
C TYR A 42 12.59 -8.54 -27.87
N PHE A 43 11.90 -7.48 -27.43
CA PHE A 43 11.81 -7.13 -26.01
C PHE A 43 11.09 -8.22 -25.20
N PHE A 44 9.96 -8.75 -25.66
CA PHE A 44 9.24 -9.83 -24.97
C PHE A 44 10.01 -11.15 -24.89
N LYS A 45 10.82 -11.47 -25.91
CA LYS A 45 11.59 -12.72 -25.97
C LYS A 45 12.87 -12.64 -25.15
N ASN A 46 13.55 -11.49 -25.12
CA ASN A 46 14.80 -11.30 -24.39
C ASN A 46 14.62 -10.85 -22.93
N LEU A 47 13.43 -10.38 -22.52
CA LEU A 47 13.10 -10.09 -21.11
C LEU A 47 12.62 -11.33 -20.32
N LYS A 48 12.71 -12.53 -20.91
CA LYS A 48 12.50 -13.80 -20.19
C LYS A 48 13.72 -14.14 -19.32
N LYS A 49 13.93 -13.33 -18.27
CA LYS A 49 14.54 -13.59 -16.94
C LYS A 49 15.02 -12.27 -16.30
N PRO A 50 14.70 -11.94 -15.04
CA PRO A 50 13.42 -12.00 -14.34
C PRO A 50 13.03 -10.56 -13.95
N VAL A 51 12.40 -9.79 -14.85
CA VAL A 51 11.79 -8.50 -14.49
C VAL A 51 10.25 -8.58 -14.55
N TYR A 52 9.73 -9.69 -15.07
CA TYR A 52 8.30 -9.98 -15.20
C TYR A 52 7.73 -10.94 -14.15
N GLU A 53 8.50 -11.32 -13.12
CA GLU A 53 7.92 -11.98 -11.94
C GLU A 53 7.21 -10.99 -11.00
N ILE A 54 7.28 -9.69 -11.28
CA ILE A 54 6.68 -8.64 -10.44
C ILE A 54 5.28 -8.25 -10.94
N ILE A 55 4.87 -8.66 -12.15
CA ILE A 55 3.55 -8.31 -12.69
C ILE A 55 2.94 -9.54 -13.35
N VAL A 56 1.77 -9.96 -12.85
CA VAL A 56 0.95 -11.10 -13.29
C VAL A 56 1.34 -12.46 -12.68
N ASN A 57 1.30 -12.53 -11.36
CA ASN A 57 0.49 -13.58 -10.77
C ASN A 57 -0.75 -12.91 -10.16
N LYS A 58 -1.79 -12.78 -11.00
CA LYS A 58 -3.11 -12.21 -10.64
C LYS A 58 -3.80 -13.00 -9.51
N ASN A 59 -3.26 -14.18 -9.13
CA ASN A 59 -3.76 -14.98 -8.03
C ASN A 59 -2.91 -14.90 -6.75
N THR A 60 -1.72 -14.27 -6.75
CA THR A 60 -0.91 -14.12 -5.51
C THR A 60 -1.05 -12.78 -4.82
N ILE A 61 -1.68 -11.77 -5.43
CA ILE A 61 -1.96 -10.50 -4.72
C ILE A 61 -3.00 -10.72 -3.61
N PHE A 62 -3.87 -11.73 -3.76
CA PHE A 62 -5.00 -12.03 -2.86
C PHE A 62 -4.80 -13.30 -2.02
N GLN A 63 -3.59 -13.85 -1.95
CA GLN A 63 -3.29 -14.94 -1.04
C GLN A 63 -2.35 -14.43 0.03
N THR A 64 -2.88 -13.56 0.90
CA THR A 64 -2.49 -13.63 2.31
C THR A 64 -2.64 -15.10 2.70
N ASN A 65 -1.54 -15.75 3.06
CA ASN A 65 -1.58 -17.11 3.59
C ASN A 65 -2.69 -17.15 4.65
N ASN A 66 -3.68 -18.04 4.48
CA ASN A 66 -4.82 -18.23 5.40
C ASN A 66 -4.42 -18.62 6.83
N ASN A 67 -3.14 -18.55 7.17
CA ASN A 67 -2.56 -18.79 8.47
C ASN A 67 -2.11 -17.50 9.19
N ASP A 68 -2.55 -16.31 8.74
CA ASP A 68 -2.45 -15.07 9.52
C ASP A 68 -3.36 -15.18 10.76
N CYS A 69 -2.92 -15.97 11.74
CA CYS A 69 -3.53 -16.08 13.05
C CYS A 69 -3.26 -14.77 13.78
N PHE A 70 -4.21 -13.82 13.68
CA PHE A 70 -4.19 -12.58 14.45
C PHE A 70 -4.04 -12.84 15.97
N ASP A 71 -4.38 -14.05 16.42
CA ASP A 71 -4.27 -14.47 17.81
C ASP A 71 -2.82 -14.49 18.29
N ASP A 72 -1.83 -14.86 17.46
CA ASP A 72 -0.40 -14.78 17.84
C ASP A 72 0.03 -13.33 18.15
N TYR A 73 -0.46 -12.35 17.39
CA TYR A 73 -0.22 -10.93 17.68
C TYR A 73 -0.93 -10.48 18.95
N ASN A 74 -2.18 -10.89 19.15
CA ASN A 74 -2.95 -10.55 20.34
C ASN A 74 -2.31 -11.13 21.60
N ASP A 75 -1.85 -12.38 21.55
CA ASP A 75 -1.17 -13.06 22.65
C ASP A 75 0.16 -12.38 22.99
N LYS A 76 0.97 -12.03 22.00
CA LYS A 76 2.21 -11.26 22.22
C LYS A 76 1.95 -9.88 22.82
N ILE A 77 0.89 -9.19 22.38
CA ILE A 77 0.49 -7.89 22.96
C ILE A 77 0.05 -8.07 24.42
N LYS A 78 -0.66 -9.16 24.73
CA LYS A 78 -1.10 -9.49 26.09
C LYS A 78 0.10 -9.80 27.01
N GLN A 79 1.03 -10.63 26.55
CA GLN A 79 2.29 -10.93 27.27
C GLN A 79 3.08 -9.65 27.56
N LEU A 80 3.28 -8.78 26.56
CA LEU A 80 3.97 -7.50 26.79
C LEU A 80 3.23 -6.61 27.79
N ASN A 81 1.89 -6.65 27.80
CA ASN A 81 1.11 -5.89 28.76
C ASN A 81 1.31 -6.41 30.20
N GLU A 82 1.32 -7.73 30.37
CA GLU A 82 1.60 -8.37 31.66
C GLU A 82 3.02 -8.03 32.14
N GLU A 83 4.02 -8.15 31.28
CA GLU A 83 5.40 -7.80 31.61
C GLU A 83 5.58 -6.32 31.98
N ILE A 84 4.90 -5.40 31.28
CA ILE A 84 4.90 -3.97 31.62
C ILE A 84 4.26 -3.74 32.99
N THR A 85 3.13 -4.42 33.28
CA THR A 85 2.47 -4.32 34.59
C THR A 85 3.40 -4.78 35.70
N ILE A 86 4.01 -5.96 35.56
CA ILE A 86 4.96 -6.51 36.53
C ILE A 86 6.12 -5.54 36.76
N LYS A 87 6.74 -5.01 35.71
CA LYS A 87 7.85 -4.05 35.83
C LYS A 87 7.45 -2.71 36.45
N ASN A 88 6.22 -2.25 36.23
CA ASN A 88 5.69 -1.07 36.90
C ASN A 88 5.37 -1.31 38.38
N GLU A 89 5.04 -2.54 38.77
CA GLU A 89 4.89 -2.93 40.17
C GLU A 89 6.26 -3.00 40.85
N GLU A 90 7.26 -3.60 40.21
CA GLU A 90 8.65 -3.62 40.69
C GLU A 90 9.15 -2.19 40.97
N LEU A 91 8.86 -1.20 40.10
CA LEU A 91 9.26 0.21 40.31
C LEU A 91 8.73 0.84 41.60
N LYS A 92 7.64 0.30 42.18
CA LYS A 92 7.05 0.78 43.43
C LYS A 92 7.78 0.24 44.65
N GLU A 93 8.70 -0.71 44.50
CA GLU A 93 9.43 -1.28 45.63
C GLU A 93 10.35 -0.23 46.28
N PRO A 94 10.21 -0.02 47.61
CA PRO A 94 10.99 0.99 48.32
C PRO A 94 12.46 0.60 48.49
N SER A 95 12.81 -0.69 48.34
CA SER A 95 14.16 -1.24 48.44
C SER A 95 15.05 -0.98 47.23
N LEU A 96 14.48 -0.55 46.10
CA LEU A 96 15.24 -0.33 44.86
C LEU A 96 16.16 0.89 44.96
N SER A 97 17.42 0.71 44.58
CA SER A 97 18.37 1.79 44.39
C SER A 97 17.99 2.69 43.21
N PRO A 98 18.48 3.95 43.16
CA PRO A 98 18.24 4.84 42.02
C PRO A 98 18.66 4.26 40.66
N GLN A 99 19.75 3.48 40.63
CA GLN A 99 20.27 2.88 39.40
C GLN A 99 19.36 1.74 38.92
N GLU A 100 18.88 0.89 39.82
CA GLU A 100 17.92 -0.18 39.48
C GLU A 100 16.60 0.40 38.98
N LYS A 101 16.10 1.47 39.62
CA LYS A 101 14.91 2.19 39.13
C LYS A 101 15.09 2.69 37.70
N GLN A 102 16.23 3.32 37.39
CA GLN A 102 16.51 3.81 36.06
C GLN A 102 16.55 2.69 35.00
N VAL A 103 17.12 1.53 35.34
CA VAL A 103 17.13 0.35 34.44
C VAL A 103 15.72 -0.17 34.21
N ILE A 104 14.92 -0.33 35.27
CA ILE A 104 13.54 -0.82 35.14
C ILE A 104 12.69 0.17 34.32
N GLU A 105 12.84 1.49 34.52
CA GLU A 105 12.18 2.52 33.71
C GLU A 105 12.53 2.40 32.21
N GLN A 106 13.80 2.15 31.90
CA GLN A 106 14.23 1.91 30.51
C GLN A 106 13.60 0.65 29.93
N ILE A 107 13.50 -0.44 30.69
CA ILE A 107 12.84 -1.68 30.28
C ILE A 107 11.34 -1.42 30.01
N VAL A 108 10.65 -0.72 30.92
CA VAL A 108 9.24 -0.34 30.73
C VAL A 108 9.06 0.48 29.46
N LYS A 109 9.94 1.46 29.21
CA LYS A 109 9.91 2.28 27.99
C LYS A 109 10.09 1.44 26.72
N LEU A 110 11.06 0.52 26.72
CA LEU A 110 11.33 -0.39 25.60
C LEU A 110 10.14 -1.33 25.33
N LYS A 111 9.62 -2.00 26.35
CA LYS A 111 8.46 -2.91 26.19
C LYS A 111 7.20 -2.16 25.76
N THR A 112 6.99 -0.95 26.26
CA THR A 112 5.87 -0.09 25.84
C THR A 112 5.99 0.28 24.35
N GLN A 113 7.20 0.58 23.89
CA GLN A 113 7.46 0.86 22.47
C GLN A 113 7.19 -0.39 21.61
N GLN A 114 7.68 -1.56 22.01
CA GLN A 114 7.43 -2.83 21.32
C GLN A 114 5.93 -3.15 21.21
N LYS A 115 5.18 -2.94 22.30
CA LYS A 115 3.72 -3.12 22.32
C LYS A 115 3.04 -2.22 21.30
N LYS A 116 3.42 -0.94 21.24
CA LYS A 116 2.87 0.03 20.27
C LYS A 116 3.16 -0.41 18.83
N GLU A 117 4.38 -0.84 18.54
CA GLU A 117 4.77 -1.30 17.21
C GLU A 117 3.95 -2.53 16.78
N LEU A 118 3.77 -3.51 17.67
CA LEU A 118 2.93 -4.69 17.40
C LEU A 118 1.45 -4.33 17.17
N GLN A 119 0.91 -3.38 17.94
CA GLN A 119 -0.46 -2.90 17.74
C GLN A 119 -0.64 -2.21 16.38
N ILE A 120 0.35 -1.43 15.96
CA ILE A 120 0.35 -0.78 14.64
C ILE A 120 0.44 -1.81 13.53
N ASP A 121 1.34 -2.80 13.64
CA ASP A 121 1.47 -3.89 12.68
C ASP A 121 0.15 -4.69 12.58
N LEU A 122 -0.47 -5.02 13.71
CA LEU A 122 -1.76 -5.72 13.76
C LEU A 122 -2.87 -4.91 13.11
N PHE A 123 -2.95 -3.60 13.40
CA PHE A 123 -3.94 -2.72 12.77
C PHE A 123 -3.77 -2.71 11.26
N LEU A 124 -2.54 -2.55 10.78
CA LEU A 124 -2.27 -2.48 9.34
C LEU A 124 -2.61 -3.81 8.65
N LYS A 125 -2.28 -4.95 9.25
CA LYS A 125 -2.67 -6.26 8.70
C LYS A 125 -4.19 -6.43 8.62
N LYS A 126 -4.93 -6.03 9.66
CA LYS A 126 -6.41 -6.05 9.63
C LYS A 126 -6.97 -5.13 8.54
N PHE A 127 -6.41 -3.93 8.40
CA PHE A 127 -6.80 -2.97 7.38
C PHE A 127 -6.57 -3.53 5.97
N LEU A 128 -5.42 -4.16 5.73
CA LEU A 128 -5.09 -4.79 4.45
C LEU A 128 -6.08 -5.89 4.10
N LYS A 129 -6.35 -6.80 5.03
CA LYS A 129 -7.33 -7.88 4.84
C LYS A 129 -8.72 -7.34 4.49
N LYS A 130 -9.21 -6.34 5.23
CA LYS A 130 -10.50 -5.70 4.93
C LYS A 130 -10.50 -5.05 3.54
N SER A 131 -9.40 -4.39 3.17
CA SER A 131 -9.29 -3.74 1.86
C SER A 131 -9.27 -4.76 0.71
N GLU A 132 -8.66 -5.93 0.92
CA GLU A 132 -8.69 -7.06 -0.02
C GLU A 132 -10.11 -7.60 -0.19
N GLU A 133 -10.86 -7.78 0.91
CA GLU A 133 -12.27 -8.18 0.89
C GLU A 133 -13.15 -7.17 0.13
N GLU A 134 -12.99 -5.87 0.39
CA GLU A 134 -13.71 -4.80 -0.32
C GLU A 134 -13.40 -4.77 -1.82
N ILE A 135 -12.14 -5.02 -2.21
CA ILE A 135 -11.76 -5.11 -3.63
C ILE A 135 -12.46 -6.31 -4.30
N LEU A 136 -12.55 -7.44 -3.60
CA LEU A 136 -13.23 -8.62 -4.11
C LEU A 136 -14.74 -8.36 -4.32
N GLU A 137 -15.38 -7.66 -3.39
CA GLU A 137 -16.77 -7.23 -3.54
C GLU A 137 -16.97 -6.29 -4.73
N ILE A 138 -16.09 -5.30 -4.90
CA ILE A 138 -16.12 -4.39 -6.06
C ILE A 138 -15.92 -5.17 -7.36
N ASP A 139 -14.99 -6.11 -7.40
CA ASP A 139 -14.74 -6.97 -8.57
C ASP A 139 -15.98 -7.79 -8.95
N ASN A 140 -16.71 -8.30 -7.97
CA ASN A 140 -17.98 -9.00 -8.19
C ASN A 140 -19.06 -8.04 -8.73
N LYS A 141 -19.19 -6.83 -8.17
CA LYS A 141 -20.14 -5.81 -8.67
C LYS A 141 -19.84 -5.40 -10.12
N ILE A 142 -18.56 -5.25 -10.48
CA ILE A 142 -18.12 -4.94 -11.85
C ILE A 142 -18.55 -6.03 -12.85
N LYS A 143 -18.57 -7.30 -12.42
CA LYS A 143 -18.99 -8.44 -13.26
C LYS A 143 -20.50 -8.48 -13.46
N THR A 144 -21.27 -8.03 -12.48
CA THR A 144 -22.74 -8.13 -12.49
C THR A 144 -23.44 -6.88 -13.02
N THR A 145 -22.80 -5.70 -12.97
CA THR A 145 -23.43 -4.48 -13.50
C THR A 145 -23.47 -4.48 -15.03
N ASN A 146 -24.62 -4.07 -15.57
CA ASN A 146 -24.85 -3.87 -17.00
C ASN A 146 -24.68 -2.40 -17.43
N GLN A 147 -24.51 -1.47 -16.47
CA GLN A 147 -24.38 -0.04 -16.75
C GLN A 147 -22.91 0.34 -16.93
N LEU A 148 -22.56 0.91 -18.09
CA LEU A 148 -21.18 1.22 -18.43
C LEU A 148 -20.57 2.28 -17.50
N GLU A 149 -21.34 3.32 -17.16
CA GLU A 149 -20.90 4.41 -16.28
C GLU A 149 -20.61 3.90 -14.86
N GLU A 150 -21.51 3.10 -14.30
CA GLU A 150 -21.32 2.45 -12.99
C GLU A 150 -20.08 1.54 -13.03
N LYS A 151 -19.90 0.77 -14.11
CA LYS A 151 -18.74 -0.11 -14.28
C LYS A 151 -17.42 0.67 -14.29
N HIS A 152 -17.38 1.83 -14.94
CA HIS A 152 -16.20 2.70 -14.93
C HIS A 152 -15.90 3.24 -13.53
N SER A 153 -16.91 3.75 -12.83
CA SER A 153 -16.77 4.28 -11.46
C SER A 153 -16.27 3.20 -10.48
N LEU A 154 -16.83 1.99 -10.54
CA LEU A 154 -16.38 0.86 -9.72
C LEU A 154 -14.94 0.45 -10.06
N THR A 155 -14.57 0.45 -11.35
CA THR A 155 -13.20 0.11 -11.79
C THR A 155 -12.17 1.13 -11.29
N GLU A 156 -12.51 2.42 -11.34
CA GLU A 156 -11.66 3.48 -10.79
C GLU A 156 -11.48 3.33 -9.27
N THR A 157 -12.57 3.08 -8.55
CA THR A 157 -12.56 2.85 -7.10
C THR A 157 -11.68 1.66 -6.74
N LYS A 158 -11.80 0.55 -7.49
CA LYS A 158 -10.96 -0.64 -7.33
C LYS A 158 -9.47 -0.30 -7.49
N LEU A 159 -9.12 0.39 -8.59
CA LEU A 159 -7.74 0.75 -8.88
C LEU A 159 -7.13 1.66 -7.79
N LEU A 160 -7.92 2.58 -7.23
CA LEU A 160 -7.47 3.43 -6.14
C LEU A 160 -7.14 2.61 -4.88
N LYS A 161 -8.01 1.66 -4.51
CA LYS A 161 -7.78 0.76 -3.36
C LYS A 161 -6.57 -0.16 -3.58
N GLU A 162 -6.43 -0.76 -4.76
CA GLU A 162 -5.27 -1.61 -5.09
C GLU A 162 -3.95 -0.83 -4.99
N LYS A 163 -3.91 0.41 -5.51
CA LYS A 163 -2.73 1.28 -5.40
C LYS A 163 -2.38 1.59 -3.95
N GLU A 164 -3.37 1.73 -3.08
CA GLU A 164 -3.16 1.96 -1.65
C GLU A 164 -2.58 0.72 -0.96
N ILE A 165 -3.17 -0.46 -1.19
CA ILE A 165 -2.69 -1.74 -0.65
C ILE A 165 -1.23 -2.01 -1.03
N ILE A 166 -0.89 -1.82 -2.30
CA ILE A 166 0.47 -2.09 -2.81
C ILE A 166 1.52 -1.25 -2.06
N LYS A 167 1.20 0.01 -1.71
CA LYS A 167 2.12 0.87 -0.96
C LYS A 167 2.42 0.30 0.43
N TYR A 168 1.41 -0.21 1.13
CA TYR A 168 1.58 -0.79 2.47
C TYR A 168 2.25 -2.15 2.44
N GLN A 169 1.87 -3.02 1.50
CA GLN A 169 2.51 -4.33 1.31
C GLN A 169 4.01 -4.18 1.02
N LYS A 170 4.40 -3.16 0.23
CA LYS A 170 5.81 -2.86 -0.02
C LYS A 170 6.58 -2.53 1.27
N LEU A 171 6.04 -1.63 2.10
CA LEU A 171 6.67 -1.27 3.39
C LEU A 171 6.83 -2.48 4.31
N LEU A 172 5.79 -3.32 4.41
CA LEU A 172 5.84 -4.53 5.22
C LEU A 172 6.89 -5.54 4.71
N LYS A 173 6.93 -5.78 3.40
CA LYS A 173 7.94 -6.66 2.79
C LYS A 173 9.37 -6.13 2.99
N ASP A 174 9.57 -4.83 2.84
CA ASP A 174 10.88 -4.21 3.08
C ASP A 174 11.30 -4.37 4.57
N LYS A 175 10.36 -4.24 5.51
CA LYS A 175 10.60 -4.49 6.94
C LYS A 175 10.97 -5.95 7.20
N GLU A 176 10.20 -6.90 6.67
CA GLU A 176 10.46 -8.34 6.80
C GLU A 176 11.83 -8.73 6.23
N LEU A 177 12.22 -8.18 5.08
CA LEU A 177 13.53 -8.42 4.47
C LEU A 177 14.66 -7.93 5.39
N ASN A 178 14.55 -6.74 5.97
CA ASN A 178 15.55 -6.24 6.91
C ASN A 178 15.62 -7.11 8.18
N ILE A 179 14.50 -7.63 8.68
CA ILE A 179 14.47 -8.56 9.82
C ILE A 179 15.21 -9.86 9.47
N VAL A 180 14.91 -10.46 8.33
CA VAL A 180 15.58 -11.70 7.86
C VAL A 180 17.09 -11.45 7.70
N ASN A 181 17.48 -10.31 7.13
CA ASN A 181 18.89 -9.94 6.98
C ASN A 181 19.59 -9.82 8.35
N ILE A 182 18.95 -9.22 9.36
CA ILE A 182 19.49 -9.15 10.72
C ILE A 182 19.67 -10.55 11.31
N THR A 183 18.68 -11.44 11.19
CA THR A 183 18.80 -12.82 11.68
C THR A 183 19.96 -13.57 11.04
N GLN A 184 20.17 -13.40 9.72
CA GLN A 184 21.31 -13.99 9.02
C GLN A 184 22.65 -13.39 9.45
N LEU A 185 22.70 -12.09 9.74
CA LEU A 185 23.89 -11.42 10.27
C LEU A 185 24.21 -11.90 11.68
N ASP A 186 23.20 -12.08 12.54
CA ASP A 186 23.36 -12.64 13.88
C ASP A 186 23.96 -14.04 13.84
N GLN A 187 23.49 -14.91 12.93
CA GLN A 187 24.08 -16.24 12.73
C GLN A 187 25.54 -16.18 12.30
N LYS A 188 25.91 -15.23 11.42
CA LYS A 188 27.30 -15.04 10.99
C LYS A 188 28.16 -14.55 12.15
N LEU A 189 27.68 -13.60 12.94
CA LEU A 189 28.42 -12.98 14.05
C LEU A 189 28.78 -13.95 15.18
N VAL A 190 28.08 -15.09 15.29
CA VAL A 190 28.36 -16.14 16.29
C VAL A 190 29.51 -17.07 15.84
N GLN A 191 30.00 -16.97 14.60
CA GLN A 191 31.11 -17.80 14.12
C GLN A 191 32.42 -17.48 14.87
N PRO A 192 33.11 -18.50 15.43
CA PRO A 192 34.27 -18.29 16.32
C PRO A 192 35.51 -17.72 15.59
N ASP A 193 35.65 -17.99 14.29
CA ASP A 193 36.85 -17.64 13.50
C ASP A 193 36.75 -16.29 12.77
N LEU A 194 35.82 -15.43 13.18
CA LEU A 194 35.65 -14.09 12.60
C LEU A 194 36.80 -13.16 12.98
N ASN A 195 37.54 -12.69 11.98
CA ASN A 195 38.52 -11.62 12.21
C ASN A 195 37.82 -10.29 12.57
N SER A 196 38.56 -9.40 13.23
CA SER A 196 38.04 -8.12 13.75
C SER A 196 37.43 -7.21 12.66
N ALA A 197 38.05 -7.16 11.47
CA ALA A 197 37.57 -6.32 10.37
C ALA A 197 36.23 -6.84 9.81
N THR A 198 36.10 -8.15 9.62
CA THR A 198 34.86 -8.79 9.18
C THR A 198 33.76 -8.64 10.22
N LYS A 199 34.08 -8.82 11.51
CA LYS A 199 33.12 -8.60 12.60
C LYS A 199 32.58 -7.17 12.61
N THR A 200 33.45 -6.18 12.47
CA THR A 200 33.06 -4.76 12.40
C THR A 200 32.17 -4.47 11.19
N ALA A 201 32.48 -5.02 10.02
CA ALA A 201 31.66 -4.84 8.82
C ALA A 201 30.26 -5.44 8.99
N LEU A 202 30.15 -6.63 9.59
CA LEU A 202 28.87 -7.30 9.86
C LEU A 202 28.02 -6.51 10.87
N GLU A 203 28.62 -5.99 11.95
CA GLU A 203 27.92 -5.14 12.93
C GLU A 203 27.43 -3.81 12.31
N ASN A 204 28.22 -3.21 11.41
CA ASN A 204 27.80 -2.01 10.68
C ASN A 204 26.60 -2.30 9.77
N GLN A 205 26.59 -3.43 9.06
CA GLN A 205 25.45 -3.85 8.24
C GLN A 205 24.20 -4.12 9.09
N LYS A 206 24.38 -4.76 10.26
CA LYS A 206 23.29 -5.00 11.21
C LYS A 206 22.68 -3.69 11.70
N THR A 207 23.53 -2.73 12.09
CA THR A 207 23.12 -1.39 12.50
C THR A 207 22.36 -0.66 11.39
N GLN A 208 22.82 -0.76 10.15
CA GLN A 208 22.14 -0.18 9.00
C GLN A 208 20.73 -0.78 8.81
N ASN A 209 20.59 -2.11 8.86
CA ASN A 209 19.28 -2.77 8.75
C ASN A 209 18.34 -2.39 9.91
N GLN A 210 18.86 -2.24 11.14
CA GLN A 210 18.08 -1.76 12.28
C GLN A 210 17.58 -0.32 12.07
N ASN A 211 18.41 0.56 11.53
CA ASN A 211 18.01 1.93 11.19
C ASN A 211 16.96 1.97 10.07
N ASN A 212 17.08 1.08 9.07
CA ASN A 212 16.07 0.93 8.03
C ASN A 212 14.73 0.51 8.61
N ILE A 213 14.70 -0.49 9.50
CA ILE A 213 13.47 -0.92 10.19
C ILE A 213 12.84 0.23 10.97
N LYS A 214 13.65 1.01 11.69
CA LYS A 214 13.15 2.18 12.43
C LYS A 214 12.47 3.20 11.50
N ASN A 215 13.10 3.55 10.38
CA ASN A 215 12.52 4.45 9.39
C ASN A 215 11.22 3.88 8.79
N ILE A 216 11.19 2.58 8.47
CA ILE A 216 9.99 1.92 7.95
C ILE A 216 8.87 1.95 8.99
N ASN A 217 9.16 1.69 10.27
CA ASN A 217 8.17 1.79 11.36
C ASN A 217 7.61 3.20 11.51
N GLU A 218 8.43 4.24 11.38
CA GLU A 218 7.99 5.63 11.39
C GLU A 218 7.05 5.92 10.20
N GLN A 219 7.38 5.45 9.00
CA GLN A 219 6.52 5.58 7.82
C GLN A 219 5.19 4.85 8.00
N ILE A 220 5.21 3.59 8.49
CA ILE A 220 4.01 2.81 8.80
C ILE A 220 3.14 3.55 9.81
N THR A 221 3.73 4.09 10.88
CA THR A 221 3.02 4.85 11.91
C THR A 221 2.30 6.06 11.33
N LYS A 222 3.00 6.86 10.49
CA LYS A 222 2.39 8.00 9.79
C LYS A 222 1.19 7.58 8.94
N LYS A 223 1.32 6.46 8.21
CA LYS A 223 0.25 5.94 7.36
C LYS A 223 -0.94 5.41 8.15
N VAL A 224 -0.72 4.67 9.24
CA VAL A 224 -1.78 4.22 10.14
C VAL A 224 -2.54 5.40 10.75
N ASN A 225 -1.83 6.45 11.15
CA ASN A 225 -2.48 7.68 11.63
C ASN A 225 -3.33 8.34 10.55
N LEU A 226 -2.85 8.38 9.30
CA LEU A 226 -3.61 8.90 8.17
C LEU A 226 -4.89 8.09 7.92
N ILE A 227 -4.83 6.75 7.95
CA ILE A 227 -5.99 5.87 7.83
C ILE A 227 -7.00 6.15 8.95
N ASN A 228 -6.54 6.25 10.19
CA ASN A 228 -7.40 6.54 11.34
C ASN A 228 -8.09 7.90 11.23
N LEU A 229 -7.38 8.95 10.79
CA LEU A 229 -7.97 10.27 10.59
C LEU A 229 -8.99 10.28 9.44
N LYS A 230 -8.70 9.61 8.32
CA LYS A 230 -9.65 9.46 7.21
C LYS A 230 -10.91 8.70 7.65
N THR A 231 -10.75 7.65 8.44
CA THR A 231 -11.87 6.88 8.99
C THR A 231 -12.73 7.75 9.92
N LYS A 232 -12.10 8.50 10.84
CA LYS A 232 -12.80 9.45 11.72
C LYS A 232 -13.54 10.52 10.94
N LYS A 233 -12.91 11.10 9.91
CA LYS A 233 -13.55 12.07 9.01
C LYS A 233 -14.82 11.49 8.38
N ASN A 234 -14.75 10.28 7.84
CA ASN A 234 -15.90 9.63 7.21
C ASN A 234 -17.05 9.41 8.20
N VAL A 235 -16.76 9.01 9.44
CA VAL A 235 -17.79 8.86 10.50
C VAL A 235 -18.44 10.20 10.81
N ILE A 236 -17.66 11.27 10.99
CA ILE A 236 -18.19 12.62 11.23
C ILE A 236 -19.06 13.08 10.04
N GLU A 237 -18.66 12.78 8.81
CA GLU A 237 -19.44 13.12 7.62
C GLU A 237 -20.79 12.37 7.57
N GLN A 238 -20.83 11.13 8.02
CA GLN A 238 -22.07 10.37 8.17
C GLN A 238 -22.96 10.94 9.26
N GLU A 239 -22.41 11.26 10.44
CA GLU A 239 -23.16 11.89 11.52
C GLU A 239 -23.75 13.23 11.08
N LEU A 240 -23.00 14.06 10.36
CA LEU A 240 -23.49 15.34 9.84
C LEU A 240 -24.66 15.24 8.86
N GLN A 241 -24.90 14.06 8.26
CA GLN A 241 -26.06 13.81 7.41
C GLN A 241 -27.32 13.44 8.20
N ASP A 242 -27.21 13.14 9.49
CA ASP A 242 -28.35 12.81 10.34
C ASP A 242 -29.25 14.06 10.53
N PRO A 243 -30.51 14.02 10.06
CA PRO A 243 -31.44 15.13 10.21
C PRO A 243 -31.84 15.40 11.67
N GLN A 244 -31.61 14.47 12.60
CA GLN A 244 -31.99 14.59 14.01
C GLN A 244 -30.89 15.21 14.89
N ILE A 245 -29.69 15.46 14.36
CA ILE A 245 -28.61 16.08 15.13
C ILE A 245 -28.98 17.52 15.53
N SER A 246 -28.73 17.87 16.79
CA SER A 246 -28.93 19.23 17.30
C SER A 246 -28.00 20.23 16.60
N SER A 247 -28.43 21.48 16.51
CA SER A 247 -27.64 22.55 15.87
C SER A 247 -26.28 22.75 16.55
N GLU A 248 -26.21 22.65 17.88
CA GLU A 248 -24.99 22.79 18.67
C GLU A 248 -24.00 21.66 18.40
N LEU A 249 -24.48 20.40 18.39
CA LEU A 249 -23.67 19.24 18.07
C LEU A 249 -23.17 19.30 16.62
N LYS A 250 -24.02 19.76 15.69
CA LYS A 250 -23.66 19.96 14.28
C LYS A 250 -22.49 20.93 14.13
N GLN A 251 -22.52 22.07 14.82
CA GLN A 251 -21.43 23.04 14.79
C GLN A 251 -20.13 22.48 15.38
N TYR A 252 -20.22 21.68 16.44
CA TYR A 252 -19.06 21.01 17.02
C TYR A 252 -18.44 20.01 16.02
N LEU A 253 -19.26 19.16 15.40
CA LEU A 253 -18.81 18.17 14.42
C LEU A 253 -18.18 18.82 13.18
N ILE A 254 -18.70 19.95 12.71
CA ILE A 254 -18.08 20.73 11.62
C ILE A 254 -16.66 21.18 12.00
N LYS A 255 -16.49 21.81 13.17
CA LYS A 255 -15.15 22.24 13.65
C LYS A 255 -14.22 21.05 13.82
N TYR A 256 -14.73 19.93 14.31
CA TYR A 256 -13.95 18.71 14.49
C TYR A 256 -13.51 18.09 13.16
N LYS A 257 -14.39 18.10 12.14
CA LYS A 257 -14.07 17.72 10.77
C LYS A 257 -12.97 18.61 10.19
N GLU A 258 -13.10 19.93 10.28
CA GLU A 258 -12.08 20.87 9.78
C GLU A 258 -10.71 20.65 10.43
N ASN A 259 -10.68 20.42 11.74
CA ASN A 259 -9.44 20.10 12.45
C ASN A 259 -8.84 18.78 11.99
N THR A 260 -9.67 17.76 11.76
CA THR A 260 -9.25 16.46 11.22
C THR A 260 -8.69 16.60 9.80
N GLU A 261 -9.31 17.43 8.96
CA GLU A 261 -8.81 17.73 7.61
C GLU A 261 -7.45 18.43 7.64
N LYS A 262 -7.25 19.39 8.54
CA LYS A 262 -5.93 20.03 8.72
C LYS A 262 -4.86 18.99 9.10
N GLN A 263 -5.19 18.06 10.00
CA GLN A 263 -4.26 16.99 10.40
C GLN A 263 -3.94 16.03 9.24
N ILE A 264 -4.94 15.68 8.42
CA ILE A 264 -4.77 14.87 7.22
C ILE A 264 -3.80 15.57 6.25
N THR A 265 -4.06 16.84 5.92
CA THR A 265 -3.23 17.62 4.98
C THR A 265 -1.78 17.74 5.48
N ASN A 266 -1.57 17.95 6.78
CA ASN A 266 -0.23 18.01 7.36
C ASN A 266 0.53 16.68 7.25
N LEU A 267 -0.17 15.55 7.34
CA LEU A 267 0.44 14.22 7.21
C LEU A 267 0.65 13.78 5.75
N GLU A 268 -0.09 14.37 4.80
CA GLU A 268 0.07 14.08 3.37
C GLU A 268 1.18 14.92 2.70
N THR A 269 1.57 16.04 3.32
CA THR A 269 2.60 16.96 2.82
C THR A 269 4.01 16.72 3.42
N GLN A 270 4.13 15.80 4.39
CA GLN A 270 5.37 15.39 5.06
C GLN A 270 5.86 14.01 4.62
#